data_AF-A0A085MV23-F1
#
_entry.id   AF-A0A085MV23-F1
#
_cell.length_a   1.000
_cell.length_b   1.000
_cell.length_c   1.000
_cell.angle_alpha   90.00
_cell.angle_beta   90.00
_cell.angle_gamma   90.00
#
_symmetry.space_group_name_H-M   'P 1'
#
loop_
_entity.id
_entity.type
_entity.pdbx_description
1 polymer ?
#
loop_
_entity_poly.entity_id
_entity_poly.type
_entity_poly.pdbx_seq_one_letter_code
_entity_poly.pdbx_strand_id
1 'polypeptide(L)'
;MQDALVVEELMTCVDAVAVKARSVQEELESLLSEEQVEQEVNVYMILERDIRALRVEARQYIEKSKEQTSSVKEVHNGGACAPVLPKWDLPKFNGDVLLFTAFWTSLKLVFIQDQT
;
A
#
# COMPACT_ATOMS: atom_id res chain seq x y z
N MET A 1 -9.58 -19.48 2.81
CA MET A 1 -8.82 -19.50 1.54
C MET A 1 -9.74 -19.26 0.36
N GLN A 2 -10.90 -19.95 0.29
CA GLN A 2 -11.91 -19.72 -0.74
C GLN A 2 -12.44 -18.26 -0.72
N ASP A 3 -12.68 -17.69 0.45
CA ASP A 3 -13.17 -16.30 0.58
C ASP A 3 -12.18 -15.25 0.05
N ALA A 4 -10.88 -15.43 0.26
CA ALA A 4 -9.86 -14.51 -0.26
C ALA A 4 -9.76 -14.56 -1.79
N LEU A 5 -9.89 -15.75 -2.37
CA LEU A 5 -9.92 -15.94 -3.82
C LEU A 5 -11.18 -15.32 -4.45
N VAL A 6 -12.33 -15.45 -3.79
CA VAL A 6 -13.57 -14.78 -4.21
C VAL A 6 -13.41 -13.25 -4.16
N VAL A 7 -12.73 -12.71 -3.15
CA VAL A 7 -12.45 -11.27 -3.06
C VAL A 7 -11.51 -10.80 -4.19
N GLU A 8 -10.50 -11.59 -4.55
CA GLU A 8 -9.62 -11.29 -5.70
C GLU A 8 -10.38 -11.31 -7.04
N GLU A 9 -11.25 -12.29 -7.25
CA GLU A 9 -12.13 -12.36 -8.42
C GLU A 9 -13.09 -11.17 -8.47
N LEU A 10 -13.68 -10.80 -7.34
CA LEU A 10 -14.55 -9.63 -7.23
C LEU A 10 -13.79 -8.32 -7.54
N MET A 11 -12.52 -8.20 -7.14
CA MET A 11 -11.70 -7.04 -7.49
C MET A 11 -11.44 -6.94 -8.99
N THR A 12 -11.27 -8.07 -9.67
CA THR A 12 -11.17 -8.09 -11.13
C THR A 12 -12.46 -7.56 -11.78
N CYS A 13 -13.62 -7.94 -11.24
CA CYS A 13 -14.91 -7.41 -11.67
C CYS A 13 -15.05 -5.90 -11.42
N VAL A 14 -14.65 -5.43 -10.23
CA VAL A 14 -14.66 -4.00 -9.88
C VAL A 14 -13.77 -3.19 -10.81
N ASP A 15 -12.59 -3.71 -11.18
CA ASP A 15 -11.70 -3.05 -12.12
C ASP A 15 -12.31 -2.96 -13.53
N ALA A 16 -12.95 -4.04 -13.99
CA ALA A 16 -13.68 -4.03 -15.25
C ALA A 16 -14.84 -3.01 -15.25
N VAL A 17 -15.60 -2.92 -14.15
CA VAL A 17 -16.65 -1.92 -13.97
C VAL A 17 -16.07 -0.51 -13.96
N ALA A 18 -14.96 -0.27 -13.27
CA ALA A 18 -14.31 1.03 -13.23
C ALA A 18 -13.84 1.50 -14.63
N VAL A 19 -13.35 0.58 -15.47
CA VAL A 19 -13.00 0.89 -16.86
C VAL A 19 -14.23 1.28 -17.67
N LYS A 20 -15.33 0.51 -17.56
CA LYS A 20 -16.58 0.83 -18.24
C LYS A 20 -17.17 2.16 -17.76
N ALA A 21 -17.12 2.42 -16.46
CA ALA A 21 -17.59 3.68 -15.87
C ALA A 21 -16.82 4.88 -16.42
N ARG A 22 -15.49 4.77 -16.62
CA ARG A 22 -14.69 5.81 -17.31
C ARG A 22 -15.16 6.05 -18.75
N SER A 23 -15.34 4.99 -19.53
CA SER A 23 -15.82 5.12 -20.91
C SER A 23 -17.18 5.82 -20.98
N VAL A 24 -18.11 5.42 -20.10
CA VAL A 24 -19.45 6.04 -20.03
C VAL A 24 -19.36 7.49 -19.60
N GLN A 25 -18.48 7.83 -18.65
CA GLN A 25 -18.26 9.21 -18.20
C GLN A 25 -17.77 10.10 -19.35
N GLU A 26 -16.78 9.65 -20.13
CA GLU A 26 -16.25 10.39 -21.27
C GLU A 26 -17.34 10.64 -22.34
N GLU A 27 -18.16 9.62 -22.63
CA GLU A 27 -19.29 9.76 -23.55
C GLU A 27 -20.34 10.74 -23.00
N LEU A 28 -20.65 10.68 -21.71
CA LEU A 28 -21.65 11.52 -21.08
C LEU A 28 -21.21 13.00 -21.02
N GLU A 29 -19.95 13.26 -20.66
CA GLU A 29 -19.38 14.62 -20.67
C GLU A 29 -19.43 15.26 -22.07
N SER A 30 -19.35 14.47 -23.15
CA SER A 30 -19.47 14.98 -24.52
C SER A 30 -20.89 15.44 -24.91
N LEU A 31 -21.91 14.96 -24.18
CA LEU A 31 -23.32 15.22 -24.46
C LEU A 31 -23.93 16.29 -23.55
N LEU A 32 -23.26 16.61 -22.44
CA LEU A 32 -23.73 17.56 -21.44
C LEU A 32 -23.30 19.00 -21.74
N SER A 33 -24.09 19.95 -21.25
CA SER A 33 -23.70 21.36 -21.19
C SER A 33 -22.71 21.60 -20.05
N GLU A 34 -21.94 22.69 -20.13
CA GLU A 34 -20.88 23.02 -19.15
C GLU A 34 -21.37 23.04 -17.69
N GLU A 35 -22.58 23.59 -17.44
CA GLU A 35 -23.21 23.60 -16.11
C GLU A 35 -23.55 22.19 -15.60
N GLN A 36 -23.98 21.29 -16.50
CA GLN A 36 -24.32 19.91 -16.15
C GLN A 36 -23.06 19.03 -15.95
N VAL A 37 -21.98 19.31 -16.70
CA VAL A 37 -20.70 18.61 -16.57
C VAL A 37 -20.13 18.81 -15.16
N GLU A 38 -20.15 20.02 -14.61
CA GLU A 38 -19.59 20.26 -13.26
C GLU A 38 -20.32 19.44 -12.19
N GLN A 39 -21.65 19.34 -12.28
CA GLN A 39 -22.44 18.50 -11.39
C GLN A 39 -22.13 17.01 -11.56
N GLU A 40 -22.00 16.55 -12.80
CA GLU A 40 -21.67 15.14 -13.09
C GLU A 40 -20.27 14.77 -12.60
N VAL A 41 -19.26 15.62 -12.82
CA VAL A 41 -17.89 15.39 -12.36
C VAL A 41 -17.84 15.14 -10.86
N ASN A 42 -18.66 15.87 -10.08
CA ASN A 42 -18.75 15.64 -8.64
C ASN A 42 -19.34 14.25 -8.30
N VAL A 43 -20.39 13.83 -9.01
CA VAL A 43 -20.97 12.47 -8.84
C VAL A 43 -19.94 11.40 -9.21
N TYR A 44 -19.25 11.58 -10.34
CA TYR A 44 -18.22 10.66 -10.80
C TYR A 44 -17.04 10.55 -9.83
N MET A 45 -16.61 11.68 -9.23
CA MET A 45 -15.57 11.70 -8.22
C MET A 45 -15.93 10.91 -6.96
N ILE A 46 -17.20 10.91 -6.55
CA ILE A 46 -17.68 10.10 -5.43
C ILE A 46 -17.54 8.61 -5.78
N LEU A 47 -18.01 8.20 -6.96
CA LEU A 47 -17.85 6.82 -7.44
C LEU A 47 -16.37 6.40 -7.45
N GLU A 48 -15.48 7.24 -8.00
CA GLU A 48 -14.05 6.94 -8.01
C GLU A 48 -13.46 6.79 -6.61
N ARG A 49 -13.88 7.64 -5.67
CA ARG A 49 -13.44 7.58 -4.28
C ARG A 49 -13.87 6.26 -3.65
N ASP A 50 -15.11 5.84 -3.86
CA ASP A 50 -15.66 4.60 -3.30
C ASP A 50 -14.95 3.37 -3.87
N ILE A 51 -14.69 3.35 -5.18
CA ILE A 51 -13.92 2.27 -5.81
C ILE A 51 -12.49 2.22 -5.22
N ARG A 52 -11.83 3.37 -5.02
CA ARG A 52 -10.50 3.41 -4.39
C ARG A 52 -10.54 2.88 -2.95
N ALA A 53 -11.54 3.27 -2.16
CA ALA A 53 -11.73 2.79 -0.79
C ALA A 53 -11.93 1.27 -0.77
N LEU A 54 -12.84 0.75 -1.60
CA LEU A 54 -13.11 -0.68 -1.73
C LEU A 54 -11.86 -1.48 -2.09
N ARG A 55 -11.03 -0.99 -3.03
CA ARG A 55 -9.77 -1.64 -3.39
C ARG A 55 -8.78 -1.71 -2.21
N VAL A 56 -8.72 -0.67 -1.38
CA VAL A 56 -7.87 -0.65 -0.19
C VAL A 56 -8.37 -1.67 0.83
N GLU A 57 -9.67 -1.70 1.10
CA GLU A 57 -10.27 -2.65 2.03
C GLU A 57 -10.10 -4.09 1.57
N ALA A 58 -10.32 -4.37 0.29
CA ALA A 58 -10.13 -5.69 -0.30
C ALA A 58 -8.67 -6.17 -0.16
N ARG A 59 -7.68 -5.30 -0.45
CA ARG A 59 -6.26 -5.64 -0.25
C ARG A 59 -5.94 -5.95 1.19
N GLN A 60 -6.40 -5.13 2.13
CA GLN A 60 -6.20 -5.37 3.56
C GLN A 60 -6.83 -6.70 4.02
N TYR A 61 -8.02 -7.04 3.49
CA TYR A 61 -8.66 -8.32 3.77
C TYR A 61 -7.82 -9.50 3.27
N ILE A 62 -7.35 -9.43 2.03
CA ILE A 62 -6.51 -10.47 1.43
C ILE A 62 -5.20 -10.64 2.22
N GLU A 63 -4.53 -9.55 2.59
CA GLU A 63 -3.30 -9.55 3.40
C GLU A 63 -3.52 -10.22 4.77
N LYS A 64 -4.56 -9.81 5.51
CA LYS A 64 -4.92 -10.42 6.81
C LYS A 64 -5.22 -11.92 6.68
N SER A 65 -5.88 -12.32 5.59
CA SER A 65 -6.15 -13.74 5.34
C SER A 65 -4.86 -14.55 5.14
N LYS A 66 -3.84 -13.95 4.51
CA LYS A 66 -2.52 -14.57 4.28
C LYS A 66 -1.76 -14.69 5.61
N GLU A 67 -1.74 -13.63 6.43
CA GLU A 67 -1.10 -13.62 7.75
C GLU A 67 -1.69 -14.70 8.68
N GLN A 68 -3.02 -14.83 8.73
CA GLN A 68 -3.68 -15.82 9.58
C GLN A 68 -3.32 -17.26 9.18
N THR A 69 -3.13 -17.55 7.90
CA THR A 69 -2.66 -18.87 7.43
C THR A 69 -1.18 -19.15 7.70
N SER A 70 -0.34 -18.11 7.81
CA SER A 70 1.06 -18.25 8.19
C SER A 70 1.23 -18.53 9.69
N SER A 71 0.41 -17.91 10.56
CA SER A 71 0.44 -18.12 12.01
C SER A 71 0.07 -19.55 12.44
N VAL A 72 -0.76 -20.25 11.66
CA VAL A 72 -1.13 -21.65 11.94
C VAL A 72 0.01 -22.64 11.62
N LYS A 73 1.00 -22.24 10.81
CA LYS A 73 2.18 -23.08 10.51
C LYS A 73 3.33 -22.89 11.51
N GLU A 74 3.28 -21.89 12.39
CA GLU A 74 4.26 -21.66 13.45
C GLU A 74 3.82 -22.28 14.80
N VAL A 75 3.56 -23.58 14.85
CA VAL A 75 3.54 -24.32 16.13
C VAL A 75 4.52 -25.50 16.14
N HIS A 76 5.26 -25.75 15.05
CA HIS A 76 6.30 -26.77 15.05
C HIS A 76 7.48 -26.38 14.15
N ASN A 77 8.38 -25.56 14.68
CA ASN A 77 9.80 -25.82 14.52
C ASN A 77 10.63 -25.16 15.61
N GLY A 78 11.51 -25.96 16.21
CA GLY A 78 12.30 -25.60 17.37
C GLY A 78 13.40 -24.58 17.08
N GLY A 79 13.85 -23.93 18.16
CA GLY A 79 15.19 -23.37 18.32
C GLY A 79 15.80 -22.67 17.11
N ALA A 80 15.16 -21.61 16.61
CA ALA A 80 15.87 -20.65 15.78
C ALA A 80 16.63 -19.69 16.71
N CYS A 81 17.94 -19.89 16.80
CA CYS A 81 18.86 -18.88 17.32
C CYS A 81 18.65 -17.61 16.49
N ALA A 82 17.97 -16.62 17.04
CA ALA A 82 17.86 -15.31 16.40
C ALA A 82 19.30 -14.80 16.17
N PRO A 83 19.63 -14.30 14.97
CA PRO A 83 20.93 -13.68 14.77
C PRO A 83 21.06 -12.54 15.78
N VAL A 84 22.05 -12.64 16.65
CA VAL A 84 22.37 -11.55 17.59
C VAL A 84 22.90 -10.41 16.73
N LEU A 85 22.03 -9.44 16.43
CA LEU A 85 22.46 -8.21 15.80
C LEU A 85 23.45 -7.52 16.74
N PRO A 86 24.58 -7.02 16.24
CA PRO A 86 25.45 -6.18 17.04
C PRO A 86 24.62 -5.00 17.58
N LYS A 87 24.89 -4.59 18.82
CA LYS A 87 24.25 -3.39 19.37
C LYS A 87 24.86 -2.19 18.66
N TRP A 88 24.13 -1.64 17.69
CA TRP A 88 24.55 -0.44 16.97
C TRP A 88 24.32 0.78 17.86
N ASP A 89 25.39 1.40 18.36
CA ASP A 89 25.33 2.73 18.95
C ASP A 89 25.20 3.76 17.81
N LEU A 90 23.98 3.87 17.28
CA LEU A 90 23.68 4.81 16.21
C LEU A 90 23.80 6.24 16.72
N PRO A 91 24.46 7.15 15.97
CA PRO A 91 24.45 8.56 16.31
C PRO A 91 23.00 9.05 16.34
N LYS A 92 22.66 9.89 17.32
CA LYS A 92 21.34 10.54 17.39
C LYS A 92 21.38 11.82 16.57
N PHE A 93 20.46 11.96 15.62
CA PHE A 93 20.27 13.22 14.92
C PHE A 93 19.58 14.23 15.86
N ASN A 94 20.18 15.40 16.03
CA ASN A 94 19.70 16.44 16.94
C ASN A 94 18.71 17.43 16.29
N GLY A 95 18.33 17.22 15.03
CA GLY A 95 17.40 18.09 14.29
C GLY A 95 18.07 19.28 13.60
N ASP A 96 19.39 19.42 13.67
CA ASP A 96 20.11 20.48 12.96
C ASP A 96 20.27 20.14 11.48
N VAL A 97 19.54 20.85 10.62
CA VAL A 97 19.53 20.66 9.17
C VAL A 97 20.91 20.88 8.55
N LEU A 98 21.75 21.74 9.14
CA LEU A 98 23.11 21.97 8.66
C LEU A 98 24.02 20.74 8.84
N LEU A 99 23.69 19.89 9.82
CA LEU A 99 24.41 18.67 10.13
C LEU A 99 23.79 17.43 9.49
N PHE A 100 22.66 17.56 8.78
CA PHE A 100 21.92 16.45 8.19
C PHE A 100 22.78 15.63 7.22
N THR A 101 23.54 16.29 6.34
CA THR A 101 24.43 15.61 5.39
C THR A 101 25.57 14.89 6.11
N ALA A 102 26.18 15.53 7.10
CA ALA A 102 27.26 14.94 7.90
C ALA A 102 26.77 13.73 8.70
N PHE A 103 25.56 13.80 9.24
CA PHE A 103 24.89 12.71 9.94
C PHE A 103 24.79 11.46 9.04
N TRP A 104 24.24 11.59 7.83
CA TRP A 104 24.13 10.45 6.90
C TRP A 104 25.47 9.91 6.42
N THR A 105 26.49 10.77 6.27
CA THR A 105 27.85 10.34 5.95
C THR A 105 28.45 9.50 7.09
N SER A 106 28.26 9.90 8.35
CA SER A 106 28.73 9.14 9.51
C SER A 106 28.03 7.79 9.64
N LEU A 107 26.71 7.76 9.41
CA LEU A 107 25.91 6.53 9.45
C LEU A 107 26.40 5.53 8.39
N LYS A 108 26.64 5.99 7.16
CA LYS A 108 27.15 5.14 6.07
C LYS A 108 28.52 4.53 6.40
N LEU A 109 29.42 5.26 7.03
CA LEU A 109 30.73 4.74 7.42
C LEU A 109 30.64 3.63 8.48
N VAL A 110 29.72 3.74 9.45
CA VAL A 110 29.46 2.70 10.46
C VAL A 110 29.03 1.39 9.80
N PHE A 111 28.20 1.45 8.75
CA PHE A 111 27.75 0.26 8.03
C PHE A 111 28.83 -0.39 7.13
N ILE A 112 29.80 0.38 6.65
CA ILE A 112 30.86 -0.14 5.76
C ILE A 112 31.96 -0.85 6.56
N GLN A 113 32.24 -0.39 7.78
CA GLN A 113 33.32 -0.93 8.61
C GLN A 113 33.03 -2.33 9.18
N ASP A 114 31.77 -2.78 9.16
CA ASP A 114 31.32 -4.10 9.63
C ASP A 114 31.34 -5.17 8.50
N GLN A 115 31.73 -4.80 7.27
CA GLN A 115 31.81 -5.71 6.11
C GLN A 115 33.25 -6.14 5.75
N THR A 116 34.23 -5.88 6.62
CA THR A 116 35.65 -6.26 6.45
C THR A 116 36.14 -7.05 7.65
#